data_AF-A0A7S6VN34-F1
#
_entry.id   AF-A0A7S6VN34-F1
#
_cell.length_a   1.000
_cell.length_b   1.000
_cell.length_c   1.000
_cell.angle_alpha   90.00
_cell.angle_beta   90.00
_cell.angle_gamma   90.00
#
_symmetry.space_group_name_H-M   'P 1'
#
loop_
_entity.id
_entity.type
_entity.pdbx_description
1 polymer ?
#
loop_
_entity_poly.entity_id
_entity_poly.type
_entity_poly.pdbx_seq_one_letter_code
_entity_poly.pdbx_strand_id
1 'polypeptide(L)'
;MENKSSLKEGFSFKLIGFDQSLVDQLSPFFNKSIFELSKLIDISTLEGLSFAIGDEEYLQELKSFNDHLTPSSGAAVGVAMTLTHIDRDYSRNYIVVNCRYLGLEYFLTEYTEPVSQEDMNRVMSDFLHTLFHEFCHVFGYQQLLKISPNLLTKSSFKNDWEGFMHLVSLTCWDEYQVCGWANMIGSDQQDRYESILLNVMNQFEGSIERVFKEYLESTENSRFLTLFNNTAILVLDLFKYSSYYLGDLSTKDDAIISDEVSSHKLYDVISTLNEMLSSLKSKVDTGIVENTDFYKIGEYAQQVAADLGLIVEPVDKNNMFVNLSRSAQTRILYA
;
A
#
# COMPACT_ATOMS: atom_id res chain seq x y z
N MET A 1 25.49 5.43 21.78
CA MET A 1 24.30 4.96 22.53
C MET A 1 23.91 3.64 21.91
N GLU A 2 23.76 2.57 22.68
CA GLU A 2 23.18 1.33 22.15
C GLU A 2 21.74 1.62 21.72
N ASN A 3 21.41 1.41 20.45
CA ASN A 3 20.02 1.49 19.99
C ASN A 3 19.25 0.36 20.66
N LYS A 4 18.46 0.69 21.66
CA LYS A 4 17.56 -0.25 22.33
C LYS A 4 16.39 -0.55 21.40
N SER A 5 15.95 -1.81 21.41
CA SER A 5 14.72 -2.23 20.73
C SER A 5 13.54 -1.39 21.22
N SER A 6 12.68 -0.97 20.27
CA SER A 6 11.43 -0.26 20.56
C SER A 6 10.26 -1.21 20.83
N LEU A 7 10.47 -2.53 20.81
CA LEU A 7 9.43 -3.52 21.08
C LEU A 7 8.83 -3.30 22.47
N LYS A 8 7.50 -3.27 22.52
CA LYS A 8 6.75 -3.15 23.76
C LYS A 8 6.93 -4.39 24.64
N GLU A 9 6.88 -4.20 25.95
CA GLU A 9 6.81 -5.33 26.89
C GLU A 9 5.59 -6.21 26.58
N GLY A 10 5.79 -7.52 26.52
CA GLY A 10 4.74 -8.47 26.15
C GLY A 10 4.52 -8.65 24.65
N PHE A 11 5.32 -8.01 23.78
CA PHE A 11 5.30 -8.29 22.35
C PHE A 11 5.50 -9.79 22.09
N SER A 12 4.70 -10.33 21.18
CA SER A 12 4.84 -11.70 20.70
C SER A 12 4.52 -11.79 19.22
N PHE A 13 5.09 -12.79 18.56
CA PHE A 13 4.64 -13.19 17.23
C PHE A 13 4.10 -14.60 17.25
N LYS A 14 3.29 -14.93 16.25
CA LYS A 14 2.65 -16.24 16.09
C LYS A 14 3.03 -16.85 14.75
N LEU A 15 3.12 -18.17 14.71
CA LEU A 15 3.28 -18.96 13.49
C LEU A 15 1.99 -19.73 13.25
N ILE A 16 1.32 -19.47 12.13
CA ILE A 16 -0.01 -19.99 11.80
C ILE A 16 0.11 -21.00 10.66
N GLY A 17 -0.38 -22.22 10.90
CA GLY A 17 -0.30 -23.34 9.95
C GLY A 17 1.06 -24.06 9.91
N PHE A 18 2.03 -23.65 10.73
CA PHE A 18 3.32 -24.32 10.85
C PHE A 18 3.22 -25.52 11.78
N ASP A 19 3.84 -26.64 11.38
CA ASP A 19 4.06 -27.77 12.29
C ASP A 19 5.21 -27.47 13.28
N GLN A 20 5.35 -28.29 14.32
CA GLN A 20 6.34 -28.06 15.36
C GLN A 20 7.80 -28.08 14.84
N SER A 21 8.11 -28.90 13.83
CA SER A 21 9.46 -28.95 13.25
C SER A 21 9.81 -27.61 12.61
N LEU A 22 8.89 -27.06 11.81
CA LEU A 22 9.07 -25.77 11.16
C LEU A 22 9.12 -24.62 12.18
N VAL A 23 8.29 -24.67 13.22
CA VAL A 23 8.31 -23.70 14.32
C VAL A 23 9.68 -23.67 14.98
N ASP A 24 10.26 -24.83 15.32
CA ASP A 24 11.55 -24.90 16.00
C ASP A 24 12.70 -24.36 15.14
N GLN A 25 12.62 -24.53 13.82
CA GLN A 25 13.63 -24.07 12.87
C GLN A 25 13.52 -22.57 12.54
N LEU A 26 12.30 -22.06 12.30
CA LEU A 26 12.09 -20.68 11.82
C LEU A 26 11.89 -19.66 12.94
N SER A 27 11.42 -20.07 14.13
CA SER A 27 11.20 -19.13 15.24
C SER A 27 12.45 -18.34 15.65
N PRO A 28 13.66 -18.95 15.76
CA PRO A 28 14.88 -18.19 16.08
C PRO A 28 15.20 -17.15 15.00
N PHE A 29 14.98 -17.49 13.73
CA PHE A 29 15.21 -16.61 12.60
C PHE A 29 14.28 -15.40 12.63
N PHE A 30 12.97 -15.61 12.82
CA PHE A 30 12.00 -14.52 12.93
C PHE A 30 12.24 -13.64 14.15
N ASN A 31 12.46 -14.25 15.33
CA ASN A 31 12.78 -13.52 16.56
C ASN A 31 13.97 -12.58 16.38
N LYS A 32 15.07 -13.11 15.82
CA LYS A 32 16.28 -12.34 15.60
C LYS A 32 16.03 -11.17 14.64
N SER A 33 15.35 -11.44 13.53
CA SER A 33 15.05 -10.41 12.52
C SER A 33 14.18 -9.29 13.09
N ILE A 34 13.08 -9.63 13.77
CA ILE A 34 12.20 -8.67 14.44
C ILE A 34 12.99 -7.83 15.46
N PHE A 35 13.77 -8.50 16.32
CA PHE A 35 14.54 -7.81 17.36
C PHE A 35 15.59 -6.85 16.78
N GLU A 36 16.35 -7.26 15.76
CA GLU A 36 17.35 -6.37 15.16
C GLU A 36 16.73 -5.19 14.42
N LEU A 37 15.67 -5.43 13.63
CA LEU A 37 14.98 -4.36 12.90
C LEU A 37 14.28 -3.37 13.83
N SER A 38 13.74 -3.83 14.96
CA SER A 38 13.09 -2.97 15.96
C SER A 38 14.01 -1.93 16.63
N LYS A 39 15.33 -2.07 16.46
CA LYS A 39 16.31 -1.08 16.95
C LYS A 39 16.51 0.08 15.96
N LEU A 40 16.05 -0.07 14.73
CA LEU A 40 16.26 0.89 13.65
C LEU A 40 15.11 1.89 13.53
N ILE A 41 13.92 1.49 13.94
CA ILE A 41 12.70 2.30 13.81
C ILE A 41 11.79 2.10 15.01
N ASP A 42 11.03 3.13 15.39
CA ASP A 42 10.13 3.09 16.53
C ASP A 42 8.83 2.35 16.16
N ILE A 43 8.71 1.11 16.64
CA ILE A 43 7.52 0.26 16.50
C ILE A 43 6.84 0.02 17.85
N SER A 44 6.94 0.96 18.78
CA SER A 44 6.37 0.82 20.13
C SER A 44 4.85 0.65 20.17
N THR A 45 4.16 0.98 19.07
CA THR A 45 2.72 0.76 18.88
C THR A 45 2.38 -0.59 18.21
N LEU A 46 3.36 -1.46 17.97
CA LEU A 46 3.15 -2.81 17.46
C LEU A 46 2.82 -3.78 18.60
N GLU A 47 1.59 -4.30 18.61
CA GLU A 47 1.10 -5.24 19.63
C GLU A 47 1.57 -6.69 19.35
N GLY A 48 1.74 -7.04 18.08
CA GLY A 48 2.18 -8.37 17.68
C GLY A 48 2.28 -8.55 16.18
N LEU A 49 2.72 -9.74 15.80
CA LEU A 49 2.90 -10.12 14.39
C LEU A 49 2.48 -11.58 14.17
N SER A 50 1.83 -11.88 13.05
CA SER A 50 1.52 -13.25 12.65
C SER A 50 2.23 -13.57 11.33
N PHE A 51 2.94 -14.69 11.29
CA PHE A 51 3.42 -15.29 10.06
C PHE A 51 2.52 -16.48 9.72
N ALA A 52 1.86 -16.41 8.58
CA ALA A 52 0.99 -17.46 8.06
C ALA A 52 1.73 -18.26 6.97
N ILE A 53 1.64 -19.59 7.02
CA ILE A 53 2.36 -20.46 6.09
C ILE A 53 1.83 -20.37 4.65
N GLY A 54 0.54 -20.05 4.48
CA GLY A 54 -0.17 -20.06 3.21
C GLY A 54 -1.28 -19.02 3.12
N ASP A 55 -1.87 -18.93 1.91
CA ASP A 55 -2.90 -17.93 1.59
C ASP A 55 -4.18 -18.11 2.43
N GLU A 56 -4.53 -19.35 2.75
CA GLU A 56 -5.72 -19.65 3.55
C GLU A 56 -5.53 -19.20 5.00
N GLU A 57 -4.41 -19.57 5.63
CA GLU A 57 -4.07 -19.15 6.99
C GLU A 57 -3.91 -17.63 7.09
N TYR A 58 -3.32 -17.02 6.06
CA TYR A 58 -3.16 -15.57 5.97
C TYR A 58 -4.52 -14.87 5.97
N LEU A 59 -5.44 -15.33 5.10
CA LEU A 59 -6.78 -14.78 5.02
C LEU A 59 -7.58 -15.02 6.32
N GLN A 60 -7.47 -16.20 6.93
CA GLN A 60 -8.14 -16.52 8.18
C GLN A 60 -7.66 -15.60 9.31
N GLU A 61 -6.34 -15.35 9.41
CA GLU A 61 -5.79 -14.45 10.41
C GLU A 61 -6.26 -13.01 10.20
N LEU A 62 -6.23 -12.50 8.97
CA LEU A 62 -6.75 -11.16 8.65
C LEU A 62 -8.22 -11.01 9.09
N LYS A 63 -9.05 -12.00 8.76
CA LYS A 63 -10.47 -12.01 9.13
C LYS A 63 -10.72 -12.06 10.63
N SER A 64 -9.80 -12.63 11.41
CA SER A 64 -9.90 -12.62 12.88
C SER A 64 -9.87 -11.20 13.48
N PHE A 65 -9.30 -10.23 12.77
CA PHE A 65 -9.33 -8.81 13.15
C PHE A 65 -10.52 -8.09 12.55
N ASN A 66 -10.83 -8.34 11.28
CA ASN A 66 -11.95 -7.73 10.58
C ASN A 66 -12.35 -8.56 9.35
N ASP A 67 -13.60 -9.02 9.31
CA ASP A 67 -14.16 -9.87 8.25
C ASP A 67 -14.16 -9.24 6.85
N HIS A 68 -13.96 -7.92 6.74
CA HIS A 68 -13.86 -7.19 5.48
C HIS A 68 -12.43 -7.08 4.93
N LEU A 69 -11.41 -7.50 5.70
CA LEU A 69 -10.03 -7.46 5.21
C LEU A 69 -9.79 -8.54 4.17
N THR A 70 -9.23 -8.11 3.05
CA THR A 70 -8.81 -8.99 1.96
C THR A 70 -7.42 -8.58 1.49
N PRO A 71 -6.53 -9.54 1.17
CA PRO A 71 -5.26 -9.25 0.54
C PRO A 71 -5.45 -8.47 -0.76
N SER A 72 -4.49 -7.61 -1.11
CA SER A 72 -4.45 -7.03 -2.45
C SER A 72 -4.32 -8.16 -3.48
N SER A 73 -5.24 -8.16 -4.46
CA SER A 73 -5.25 -9.07 -5.60
C SER A 73 -5.24 -8.25 -6.89
N GLY A 74 -4.27 -8.46 -7.78
CA GLY A 74 -4.17 -7.70 -9.03
C GLY A 74 -2.72 -7.56 -9.50
N ALA A 75 -2.30 -6.32 -9.77
CA ALA A 75 -0.94 -6.00 -10.26
C ALA A 75 0.18 -6.36 -9.26
N ALA A 76 -0.16 -6.45 -7.97
CA ALA A 76 0.70 -6.99 -6.93
C ALA A 76 -0.10 -7.96 -6.04
N VAL A 77 0.59 -8.95 -5.47
CA VAL A 77 0.05 -9.84 -4.44
C VAL A 77 0.48 -9.27 -3.08
N GLY A 78 -0.49 -9.01 -2.20
CA GLY A 78 -0.19 -8.58 -0.83
C GLY A 78 0.48 -9.69 -0.03
N VAL A 79 1.80 -9.60 0.17
CA VAL A 79 2.61 -10.57 0.93
C VAL A 79 2.62 -10.25 2.43
N ALA A 80 2.30 -9.03 2.81
CA ALA A 80 2.09 -8.64 4.19
C ALA A 80 1.06 -7.51 4.28
N MET A 81 0.57 -7.25 5.49
CA MET A 81 -0.36 -6.16 5.79
C MET A 81 -0.18 -5.69 7.23
N THR A 82 0.08 -4.38 7.38
CA THR A 82 -0.03 -3.69 8.67
C THR A 82 -1.49 -3.32 8.93
N LEU A 83 -2.07 -3.98 9.94
CA LEU A 83 -3.36 -3.66 10.52
C LEU A 83 -3.19 -2.53 11.52
N THR A 84 -3.84 -1.42 11.26
CA THR A 84 -3.75 -0.23 12.10
C THR A 84 -5.07 0.00 12.82
N HIS A 85 -5.03 0.70 13.96
CA HIS A 85 -6.25 1.16 14.64
C HIS A 85 -7.12 0.02 15.20
N ILE A 86 -6.50 -1.01 15.76
CA ILE A 86 -7.22 -2.17 16.31
C ILE A 86 -8.18 -1.70 17.40
N ASP A 87 -9.46 -2.07 17.28
CA ASP A 87 -10.55 -1.61 18.17
C ASP A 87 -10.70 -0.08 18.23
N ARG A 88 -10.33 0.63 17.15
CA ARG A 88 -10.28 2.11 17.07
C ARG A 88 -9.20 2.77 17.95
N ASP A 89 -8.24 1.99 18.42
CA ASP A 89 -7.09 2.52 19.15
C ASP A 89 -5.92 2.79 18.19
N TYR A 90 -5.66 4.08 17.96
CA TYR A 90 -4.59 4.59 17.09
C TYR A 90 -3.18 4.30 17.60
N SER A 91 -3.04 3.78 18.82
CA SER A 91 -1.77 3.32 19.38
C SER A 91 -1.54 1.81 19.23
N ARG A 92 -2.46 1.08 18.60
CA ARG A 92 -2.40 -0.39 18.48
C ARG A 92 -2.35 -0.82 17.01
N ASN A 93 -1.25 -1.43 16.63
CA ASN A 93 -1.01 -1.97 15.30
C ASN A 93 -0.64 -3.46 15.39
N TYR A 94 -0.89 -4.20 14.32
CA TYR A 94 -0.55 -5.61 14.19
C TYR A 94 -0.12 -5.89 12.76
N ILE A 95 0.83 -6.80 12.56
CA ILE A 95 1.29 -7.16 11.21
C ILE A 95 0.90 -8.60 10.94
N VAL A 96 0.38 -8.87 9.75
CA VAL A 96 0.19 -10.23 9.26
C VAL A 96 1.03 -10.40 8.00
N VAL A 97 1.83 -11.48 7.94
CA VAL A 97 2.74 -11.80 6.83
C VAL A 97 2.35 -13.16 6.25
N ASN A 98 2.27 -13.24 4.93
CA ASN A 98 2.10 -14.47 4.18
C ASN A 98 3.47 -15.03 3.74
N CYS A 99 3.93 -16.08 4.39
CA CYS A 99 5.23 -16.69 4.15
C CYS A 99 5.34 -17.47 2.84
N ARG A 100 4.21 -17.77 2.17
CA ARG A 100 4.17 -18.55 0.93
C ARG A 100 5.05 -17.96 -0.18
N TYR A 101 5.18 -16.63 -0.21
CA TYR A 101 5.88 -15.90 -1.26
C TYR A 101 7.31 -15.49 -0.88
N LEU A 102 7.77 -15.88 0.31
CA LEU A 102 9.04 -15.42 0.88
C LEU A 102 10.20 -16.39 0.66
N GLY A 103 9.97 -17.57 0.06
CA GLY A 103 11.04 -18.53 -0.24
C GLY A 103 11.75 -19.11 1.00
N LEU A 104 11.07 -19.14 2.15
CA LEU A 104 11.67 -19.52 3.44
C LEU A 104 12.08 -21.00 3.50
N GLU A 105 11.63 -21.83 2.56
CA GLU A 105 12.00 -23.23 2.47
C GLU A 105 13.51 -23.44 2.36
N TYR A 106 14.27 -22.45 1.85
CA TYR A 106 15.72 -22.52 1.74
C TYR A 106 16.45 -22.56 3.09
N PHE A 107 15.77 -22.19 4.18
CA PHE A 107 16.33 -22.25 5.53
C PHE A 107 15.96 -23.54 6.28
N LEU A 108 15.18 -24.43 5.66
CA LEU A 108 14.73 -25.67 6.27
C LEU A 108 15.76 -26.78 6.09
N THR A 109 16.04 -27.52 7.16
CA THR A 109 16.97 -28.67 7.12
C THR A 109 16.48 -29.80 6.21
N GLU A 110 15.17 -29.88 6.00
CA GLU A 110 14.52 -30.86 5.14
C GLU A 110 14.56 -30.49 3.65
N TYR A 111 14.97 -29.26 3.31
CA TYR A 111 15.08 -28.84 1.91
C TYR A 111 16.32 -29.46 1.27
N THR A 112 16.11 -30.41 0.35
CA THR A 112 17.19 -31.25 -0.20
C THR A 112 17.74 -30.78 -1.53
N GLU A 113 17.07 -29.84 -2.20
CA GLU A 113 17.57 -29.30 -3.47
C GLU A 113 18.79 -28.40 -3.21
N PRO A 114 19.79 -28.38 -4.12
CA PRO A 114 20.97 -27.54 -3.95
C PRO A 114 20.56 -26.04 -3.94
N VAL A 115 20.70 -25.38 -2.80
CA VAL A 115 20.51 -23.93 -2.67
C VAL A 115 21.87 -23.25 -2.68
N SER A 116 22.05 -22.27 -3.57
CA SER A 116 23.27 -21.46 -3.57
C SER A 116 23.28 -20.48 -2.39
N GLN A 117 24.47 -20.05 -1.94
CA GLN A 117 24.55 -19.00 -0.93
C GLN A 117 23.92 -17.68 -1.40
N GLU A 118 23.98 -17.42 -2.71
CA GLU A 118 23.37 -16.25 -3.34
C GLU A 118 21.84 -16.29 -3.22
N ASP A 119 21.21 -17.44 -3.47
CA ASP A 119 19.77 -17.62 -3.32
C ASP A 119 19.31 -17.42 -1.87
N MET A 120 20.03 -17.99 -0.90
CA MET A 120 19.74 -17.76 0.53
C MET A 120 19.86 -16.28 0.91
N ASN A 121 20.89 -15.60 0.41
CA ASN A 121 21.09 -14.18 0.68
C ASN A 121 19.97 -13.34 0.07
N ARG A 122 19.53 -13.65 -1.15
CA ARG A 122 18.41 -12.96 -1.81
C ARG A 122 17.12 -13.12 -1.03
N VAL A 123 16.76 -14.36 -0.68
CA VAL A 123 15.58 -14.68 0.14
C VAL A 123 15.60 -13.94 1.47
N MET A 124 16.74 -13.94 2.16
CA MET A 124 16.94 -13.18 3.39
C MET A 124 16.71 -11.67 3.17
N SER A 125 17.29 -11.12 2.10
CA SER A 125 17.19 -9.71 1.75
C SER A 125 15.74 -9.30 1.49
N ASP A 126 15.00 -10.12 0.72
CA ASP A 126 13.60 -9.90 0.38
C ASP A 126 12.69 -9.99 1.62
N PHE A 127 12.97 -10.96 2.50
CA PHE A 127 12.26 -11.10 3.78
C PHE A 127 12.49 -9.89 4.69
N LEU A 128 13.75 -9.49 4.88
CA LEU A 128 14.09 -8.36 5.76
C LEU A 128 13.51 -7.06 5.22
N HIS A 129 13.56 -6.84 3.90
CA HIS A 129 12.92 -5.70 3.26
C HIS A 129 11.41 -5.69 3.54
N THR A 130 10.73 -6.81 3.27
CA THR A 130 9.26 -6.94 3.47
C THR A 130 8.88 -6.67 4.92
N LEU A 131 9.58 -7.29 5.88
CA LEU A 131 9.30 -7.08 7.29
C LEU A 131 9.56 -5.63 7.73
N PHE A 132 10.65 -5.03 7.23
CA PHE A 132 11.00 -3.66 7.58
C PHE A 132 10.06 -2.63 6.95
N HIS A 133 9.55 -2.89 5.75
CA HIS A 133 8.50 -2.11 5.09
C HIS A 133 7.24 -2.03 5.98
N GLU A 134 6.79 -3.16 6.54
CA GLU A 134 5.65 -3.16 7.47
C GLU A 134 5.95 -2.43 8.78
N PHE A 135 7.20 -2.49 9.28
CA PHE A 135 7.61 -1.68 10.44
C PHE A 135 7.59 -0.18 10.12
N CYS A 136 7.91 0.19 8.89
CA CYS A 136 7.83 1.56 8.41
C CYS A 136 6.38 2.07 8.39
N HIS A 137 5.39 1.24 8.05
CA HIS A 137 3.98 1.63 8.21
C HIS A 137 3.66 1.94 9.67
N VAL A 138 3.98 1.03 10.61
CA VAL A 138 3.74 1.23 12.05
C VAL A 138 4.33 2.55 12.54
N PHE A 139 5.56 2.87 12.11
CA PHE A 139 6.21 4.13 12.43
C PHE A 139 5.53 5.33 11.75
N GLY A 140 5.20 5.21 10.46
CA GLY A 140 4.53 6.23 9.67
C GLY A 140 3.21 6.68 10.28
N TYR A 141 2.39 5.73 10.75
CA TYR A 141 1.14 6.04 11.45
C TYR A 141 1.36 6.80 12.76
N GLN A 142 2.40 6.45 13.53
CA GLN A 142 2.75 7.20 14.74
C GLN A 142 3.19 8.63 14.43
N GLN A 143 3.97 8.84 13.36
CA GLN A 143 4.35 10.18 12.92
C GLN A 143 3.14 10.97 12.45
N LEU A 144 2.28 10.35 11.63
CA LEU A 144 1.09 10.98 11.10
C LEU A 144 0.12 11.41 12.21
N LEU A 145 -0.06 10.58 13.24
CA LEU A 145 -0.87 10.91 14.41
C LEU A 145 -0.34 12.16 15.15
N LYS A 146 0.98 12.38 15.16
CA LYS A 146 1.59 13.56 15.80
C LYS A 146 1.42 14.83 14.97
N ILE A 147 1.63 14.74 13.65
CA ILE A 147 1.65 15.92 12.76
C ILE A 147 0.28 16.29 12.21
N SER A 148 -0.62 15.31 12.03
CA SER A 148 -1.92 15.47 11.39
C SER A 148 -2.96 14.49 11.98
N PRO A 149 -3.26 14.58 13.29
CA PRO A 149 -4.16 13.63 13.96
C PRO A 149 -5.53 13.56 13.31
N ASN A 150 -6.08 14.72 12.93
CA ASN A 150 -7.41 14.81 12.31
C ASN A 150 -7.50 14.15 10.92
N LEU A 151 -6.38 13.99 10.21
CA LEU A 151 -6.36 13.22 8.97
C LEU A 151 -6.59 11.75 9.31
N LEU A 152 -5.80 11.19 10.22
CA LEU A 152 -5.88 9.79 10.57
C LEU A 152 -7.18 9.42 11.32
N THR A 153 -7.67 10.29 12.21
CA THR A 153 -8.83 10.02 13.06
C THR A 153 -10.18 10.33 12.40
N LYS A 154 -10.20 10.71 11.12
CA LYS A 154 -11.44 11.08 10.44
C LYS A 154 -12.31 9.85 10.21
N SER A 155 -13.40 9.74 10.97
CA SER A 155 -14.29 8.59 10.95
C SER A 155 -15.58 8.78 10.14
N SER A 156 -15.75 9.93 9.48
CA SER A 156 -16.94 10.22 8.67
C SER A 156 -16.66 11.19 7.54
N PHE A 157 -17.37 11.00 6.44
CA PHE A 157 -17.28 11.79 5.20
C PHE A 157 -18.68 12.24 4.80
N LYS A 158 -18.77 13.36 4.07
CA LYS A 158 -20.04 13.90 3.56
C LYS A 158 -20.67 12.97 2.51
N ASN A 159 -19.82 12.27 1.76
CA ASN A 159 -20.16 11.32 0.71
C ASN A 159 -18.92 10.48 0.35
N ASP A 160 -19.10 9.48 -0.53
CA ASP A 160 -18.00 8.59 -0.91
C ASP A 160 -16.94 9.29 -1.77
N TRP A 161 -17.25 10.43 -2.41
CA TRP A 161 -16.26 11.22 -3.15
C TRP A 161 -15.21 11.84 -2.22
N GLU A 162 -15.65 12.38 -1.08
CA GLU A 162 -14.75 12.84 -0.01
C GLU A 162 -14.01 11.67 0.64
N GLY A 163 -14.67 10.51 0.80
CA GLY A 163 -14.05 9.28 1.29
C GLY A 163 -12.92 8.80 0.37
N PHE A 164 -13.14 8.80 -0.95
CA PHE A 164 -12.15 8.47 -1.96
C PHE A 164 -10.94 9.41 -1.92
N MET A 165 -11.18 10.73 -1.90
CA MET A 165 -10.12 11.73 -1.77
C MET A 165 -9.27 11.49 -0.52
N HIS A 166 -9.93 11.22 0.60
CA HIS A 166 -9.24 10.94 1.85
C HIS A 166 -8.40 9.67 1.79
N LEU A 167 -8.95 8.60 1.23
CA LEU A 167 -8.26 7.32 1.05
C LEU A 167 -7.00 7.48 0.19
N VAL A 168 -7.12 8.09 -0.99
CA VAL A 168 -5.96 8.29 -1.88
C VAL A 168 -4.89 9.15 -1.20
N SER A 169 -5.28 10.22 -0.51
CA SER A 169 -4.33 11.10 0.19
C SER A 169 -3.52 10.35 1.24
N LEU A 170 -4.19 9.52 2.05
CA LEU A 170 -3.53 8.70 3.07
C LEU A 170 -2.65 7.63 2.45
N THR A 171 -3.19 6.85 1.50
CA THR A 171 -2.46 5.74 0.85
C THR A 171 -1.20 6.25 0.15
N CYS A 172 -1.29 7.33 -0.63
CA CYS A 172 -0.10 7.85 -1.32
C CYS A 172 0.99 8.31 -0.37
N TRP A 173 0.60 9.05 0.69
CA TRP A 173 1.57 9.57 1.64
C TRP A 173 2.23 8.48 2.48
N ASP A 174 1.44 7.50 2.92
CA ASP A 174 1.94 6.34 3.68
C ASP A 174 2.96 5.58 2.85
N GLU A 175 2.58 5.14 1.65
CA GLU A 175 3.41 4.32 0.77
C GLU A 175 4.68 5.05 0.29
N TYR A 176 4.56 6.35 -0.02
CA TYR A 176 5.72 7.16 -0.42
C TYR A 176 6.80 7.22 0.67
N GLN A 177 6.42 7.49 1.92
CA GLN A 177 7.40 7.51 3.01
C GLN A 177 7.91 6.13 3.37
N VAL A 178 7.02 5.13 3.37
CA VAL A 178 7.33 3.76 3.75
C VAL A 178 8.35 3.17 2.79
N CYS A 179 8.16 3.29 1.48
CA CYS A 179 9.15 2.85 0.50
C CYS A 179 10.46 3.63 0.64
N GLY A 180 10.40 4.94 0.91
CA GLY A 180 11.60 5.74 1.17
C GLY A 180 12.40 5.27 2.39
N TRP A 181 11.75 4.92 3.49
CA TRP A 181 12.44 4.36 4.67
C TRP A 181 12.88 2.91 4.47
N ALA A 182 12.08 2.09 3.79
CA ALA A 182 12.33 0.67 3.59
C ALA A 182 13.63 0.40 2.80
N ASN A 183 14.06 1.36 1.97
CA ASN A 183 15.33 1.34 1.24
C ASN A 183 16.59 1.12 2.09
N MET A 184 16.52 1.38 3.40
CA MET A 184 17.67 1.20 4.29
C MET A 184 18.04 -0.27 4.48
N ILE A 185 17.13 -1.21 4.21
CA ILE A 185 17.25 -2.61 4.59
C ILE A 185 16.82 -3.55 3.47
N GLY A 186 17.58 -4.62 3.31
CA GLY A 186 17.23 -5.72 2.43
C GLY A 186 17.53 -5.41 0.96
N SER A 187 16.73 -6.01 0.07
CA SER A 187 16.95 -5.92 -1.38
C SER A 187 16.44 -4.58 -1.94
N ASP A 188 17.17 -4.07 -2.93
CA ASP A 188 16.70 -2.95 -3.75
C ASP A 188 15.43 -3.36 -4.50
N GLN A 189 14.34 -2.60 -4.31
CA GLN A 189 13.05 -2.88 -4.92
C GLN A 189 12.77 -2.04 -6.17
N GLN A 190 13.69 -1.19 -6.63
CA GLN A 190 13.44 -0.25 -7.73
C GLN A 190 12.82 -0.94 -8.94
N ASP A 191 13.50 -1.97 -9.47
CA ASP A 191 13.03 -2.72 -10.64
C ASP A 191 11.67 -3.39 -10.41
N ARG A 192 11.41 -3.83 -9.17
CA ARG A 192 10.14 -4.48 -8.81
C ARG A 192 8.99 -3.47 -8.75
N TYR A 193 9.19 -2.33 -8.08
CA TYR A 193 8.19 -1.27 -7.99
C TYR A 193 7.93 -0.63 -9.35
N GLU A 194 8.99 -0.43 -10.15
CA GLU A 194 8.87 0.02 -11.54
C GLU A 194 8.02 -0.95 -12.37
N SER A 195 8.32 -2.24 -12.29
CA SER A 195 7.57 -3.28 -13.01
C SER A 195 6.09 -3.31 -12.62
N ILE A 196 5.77 -3.14 -11.34
CA ILE A 196 4.39 -3.07 -10.86
C ILE A 196 3.69 -1.82 -11.41
N LEU A 197 4.34 -0.65 -11.31
CA LEU A 197 3.80 0.60 -11.84
C LEU A 197 3.56 0.52 -13.34
N LEU A 198 4.54 0.05 -14.12
CA LEU A 198 4.40 -0.13 -15.57
C LEU A 198 3.25 -1.09 -15.91
N ASN A 199 3.08 -2.17 -15.16
CA ASN A 199 1.96 -3.08 -15.35
C ASN A 199 0.60 -2.37 -15.15
N VAL A 200 0.48 -1.57 -14.08
CA VAL A 200 -0.73 -0.77 -13.82
C VAL A 200 -0.97 0.23 -14.94
N MET A 201 0.06 0.99 -15.33
CA MET A 201 -0.01 2.00 -16.39
C MET A 201 -0.44 1.41 -17.73
N ASN A 202 0.14 0.26 -18.10
CA ASN A 202 -0.16 -0.44 -19.35
C ASN A 202 -1.60 -1.00 -19.39
N GLN A 203 -2.12 -1.45 -18.24
CA GLN A 203 -3.48 -2.02 -18.15
C GLN A 203 -4.57 -0.97 -17.92
N PHE A 204 -4.21 0.26 -17.55
CA PHE A 204 -5.13 1.27 -17.04
C PHE A 204 -6.25 1.62 -18.02
N GLU A 205 -5.91 1.97 -19.26
CA GLU A 205 -6.89 2.41 -20.27
C GLU A 205 -7.89 1.29 -20.60
N GLY A 206 -7.41 0.08 -20.91
CA GLY A 206 -8.29 -1.04 -21.22
C GLY A 206 -9.19 -1.42 -20.04
N SER A 207 -8.71 -1.23 -18.80
CA SER A 207 -9.52 -1.45 -17.60
C SER A 207 -10.61 -0.37 -17.42
N ILE A 208 -10.28 0.90 -17.67
CA ILE A 208 -11.26 2.00 -17.64
C ILE A 208 -12.32 1.81 -18.73
N GLU A 209 -11.91 1.46 -19.95
CA GLU A 209 -12.83 1.21 -21.06
C GLU A 209 -13.82 0.08 -20.74
N ARG A 210 -13.33 -1.01 -20.14
CA ARG A 210 -14.18 -2.12 -19.69
C ARG A 210 -15.21 -1.65 -18.66
N VAL A 211 -14.80 -0.91 -17.62
CA VAL A 211 -15.71 -0.37 -16.60
C VAL A 211 -16.79 0.51 -17.23
N PHE A 212 -16.40 1.38 -18.17
CA PHE A 212 -17.33 2.30 -18.80
C PHE A 212 -18.31 1.58 -19.74
N LYS A 213 -17.84 0.56 -20.46
CA LYS A 213 -18.68 -0.29 -21.31
C LYS A 213 -19.70 -1.07 -20.48
N GLU A 214 -19.26 -1.70 -19.39
CA GLU A 214 -20.15 -2.41 -18.45
C GLU A 214 -21.23 -1.49 -17.89
N TYR A 215 -20.88 -0.24 -17.55
CA TYR A 215 -21.85 0.77 -17.11
C TYR A 215 -22.89 1.09 -18.19
N LEU A 216 -22.47 1.29 -19.44
CA LEU A 216 -23.37 1.65 -20.54
C LEU A 216 -24.29 0.51 -20.96
N GLU A 217 -23.82 -0.73 -20.86
CA GLU A 217 -24.58 -1.94 -21.22
C GLU A 217 -25.50 -2.41 -20.08
N SER A 218 -25.17 -2.07 -18.83
CA SER A 218 -25.96 -2.48 -17.67
C SER A 218 -27.28 -1.70 -17.55
N THR A 219 -28.35 -2.42 -17.22
CA THR A 219 -29.67 -1.86 -16.89
C THR A 219 -29.96 -1.88 -15.39
N GLU A 220 -29.04 -2.39 -14.57
CA GLU A 220 -29.22 -2.45 -13.12
C GLU A 220 -29.03 -1.09 -12.46
N ASN A 221 -29.80 -0.80 -11.41
CA ASN A 221 -29.62 0.44 -10.64
C ASN A 221 -28.25 0.51 -9.93
N SER A 222 -27.65 -0.64 -9.62
CA SER A 222 -26.31 -0.76 -9.03
C SER A 222 -25.21 -0.19 -9.92
N ARG A 223 -25.45 -0.07 -11.24
CA ARG A 223 -24.43 0.35 -12.24
C ARG A 223 -23.75 1.67 -11.93
N PHE A 224 -24.45 2.61 -11.29
CA PHE A 224 -23.89 3.93 -10.94
C PHE A 224 -22.86 3.81 -9.81
N LEU A 225 -23.16 3.02 -8.79
CA LEU A 225 -22.23 2.74 -7.70
C LEU A 225 -21.05 1.90 -8.20
N THR A 226 -21.31 0.90 -9.05
CA THR A 226 -20.26 0.09 -9.68
C THR A 226 -19.33 0.94 -10.54
N LEU A 227 -19.87 1.87 -11.34
CA LEU A 227 -19.09 2.82 -12.14
C LEU A 227 -18.14 3.64 -11.26
N PHE A 228 -18.67 4.24 -10.19
CA PHE A 228 -17.88 5.02 -9.25
C PHE A 228 -16.79 4.16 -8.59
N ASN A 229 -17.17 3.05 -7.95
CA ASN A 229 -16.24 2.20 -7.20
C ASN A 229 -15.11 1.65 -8.09
N ASN A 230 -15.45 1.13 -9.28
CA ASN A 230 -14.45 0.53 -10.15
C ASN A 230 -13.51 1.57 -10.77
N THR A 231 -14.01 2.77 -11.08
CA THR A 231 -13.16 3.88 -11.54
C THR A 231 -12.25 4.37 -10.41
N ALA A 232 -12.79 4.53 -9.21
CA ALA A 232 -12.05 4.97 -8.02
C ALA A 232 -10.92 3.99 -7.66
N ILE A 233 -11.18 2.67 -7.71
CA ILE A 233 -10.15 1.64 -7.46
C ILE A 233 -9.00 1.74 -8.48
N LEU A 234 -9.31 1.88 -9.76
CA LEU A 234 -8.27 1.99 -10.79
C LEU A 234 -7.38 3.23 -10.58
N VAL A 235 -7.99 4.38 -10.28
CA VAL A 235 -7.25 5.62 -9.98
C VAL A 235 -6.44 5.48 -8.69
N LEU A 236 -7.02 4.88 -7.64
CA LEU A 236 -6.32 4.60 -6.39
C LEU A 236 -5.09 3.71 -6.63
N ASP A 237 -5.22 2.64 -7.41
CA ASP A 237 -4.11 1.74 -7.73
C ASP A 237 -3.00 2.48 -8.48
N LEU A 238 -3.34 3.28 -9.50
CA LEU A 238 -2.36 4.10 -10.22
C LEU A 238 -1.59 4.99 -9.25
N PHE A 239 -2.28 5.71 -8.38
CA PHE A 239 -1.68 6.61 -7.40
C PHE A 239 -0.86 5.88 -6.33
N LYS A 240 -1.36 4.73 -5.83
CA LYS A 240 -0.68 3.88 -4.85
C LYS A 240 0.64 3.37 -5.40
N TYR A 241 0.64 2.68 -6.54
CA TYR A 241 1.86 2.08 -7.08
C TYR A 241 2.83 3.11 -7.64
N SER A 242 2.34 4.29 -8.05
CA SER A 242 3.21 5.45 -8.29
C SER A 242 3.93 5.87 -7.02
N SER A 243 3.25 5.90 -5.88
CA SER A 243 3.84 6.30 -4.60
C SER A 243 4.89 5.30 -4.11
N TYR A 244 4.73 3.99 -4.38
CA TYR A 244 5.76 2.97 -4.10
C TYR A 244 7.06 3.31 -4.82
N TYR A 245 6.96 3.46 -6.14
CA TYR A 245 8.11 3.73 -7.00
C TYR A 245 8.75 5.08 -6.66
N LEU A 246 7.96 6.15 -6.54
CA LEU A 246 8.47 7.49 -6.23
C LEU A 246 9.08 7.57 -4.83
N GLY A 247 8.50 6.86 -3.86
CA GLY A 247 9.05 6.76 -2.51
C GLY A 247 10.41 6.09 -2.50
N ASP A 248 10.54 4.98 -3.22
CA ASP A 248 11.80 4.25 -3.42
C ASP A 248 12.88 5.12 -4.09
N LEU A 249 12.54 5.90 -5.12
CA LEU A 249 13.52 6.81 -5.75
C LEU A 249 13.91 7.97 -4.83
N SER A 250 12.99 8.47 -3.99
CA SER A 250 13.17 9.73 -3.24
C SER A 250 14.35 9.76 -2.27
N THR A 251 14.87 8.60 -1.88
CA THR A 251 16.00 8.48 -0.94
C THR A 251 17.27 7.93 -1.58
N LYS A 252 17.25 7.65 -2.89
CA LYS A 252 18.40 7.13 -3.63
C LYS A 252 19.13 8.29 -4.31
N ASP A 253 20.46 8.29 -4.20
CA ASP A 253 21.28 9.32 -4.83
C ASP A 253 21.16 9.23 -6.36
N ASP A 254 20.96 10.37 -7.02
CA ASP A 254 20.85 10.51 -8.48
C ASP A 254 19.77 9.66 -9.16
N ALA A 255 18.83 9.10 -8.39
CA ALA A 255 17.72 8.33 -8.93
C ALA A 255 16.74 9.23 -9.69
N ILE A 256 16.41 8.82 -10.91
CA ILE A 256 15.44 9.49 -11.78
C ILE A 256 14.35 8.51 -12.20
N ILE A 257 13.19 9.04 -12.57
CA ILE A 257 12.13 8.25 -13.19
C ILE A 257 12.70 7.66 -14.49
N SER A 258 12.50 6.36 -14.70
CA SER A 258 13.02 5.64 -15.87
C SER A 258 12.47 6.16 -17.21
N ASP A 259 13.16 5.83 -18.29
CA ASP A 259 12.75 6.16 -19.66
C ASP A 259 11.42 5.46 -20.02
N GLU A 260 11.22 4.24 -19.53
CA GLU A 260 9.99 3.46 -19.71
C GLU A 260 8.78 4.15 -19.07
N VAL A 261 8.91 4.62 -17.82
CA VAL A 261 7.84 5.33 -17.12
C VAL A 261 7.63 6.72 -17.73
N SER A 262 8.71 7.44 -18.08
CA SER A 262 8.63 8.81 -18.61
C SER A 262 8.12 8.90 -20.05
N SER A 263 8.27 7.84 -20.84
CA SER A 263 7.71 7.75 -22.20
C SER A 263 6.25 7.30 -22.25
N HIS A 264 5.68 6.86 -21.12
CA HIS A 264 4.29 6.38 -21.08
C HIS A 264 3.28 7.54 -21.13
N LYS A 265 2.13 7.33 -21.77
CA LYS A 265 1.05 8.34 -21.90
C LYS A 265 0.44 8.86 -20.59
N LEU A 266 0.71 8.17 -19.48
CA LEU A 266 0.25 8.54 -18.13
C LEU A 266 1.34 9.27 -17.33
N TYR A 267 2.51 9.54 -17.93
CA TYR A 267 3.64 10.16 -17.24
C TYR A 267 3.27 11.48 -16.57
N ASP A 268 2.44 12.32 -17.21
CA ASP A 268 2.01 13.60 -16.62
C ASP A 268 1.33 13.41 -15.25
N VAL A 269 0.61 12.29 -15.05
CA VAL A 269 0.01 11.94 -13.76
C VAL A 269 1.08 11.61 -12.72
N ILE A 270 2.07 10.80 -13.12
CA ILE A 270 3.18 10.37 -12.26
C ILE A 270 4.05 11.57 -11.87
N SER A 271 4.39 12.41 -12.83
CA SER A 271 5.23 13.59 -12.65
C SER A 271 4.57 14.61 -11.72
N THR A 272 3.28 14.90 -11.94
CA THR A 272 2.51 15.80 -11.06
C THR A 272 2.43 15.24 -9.64
N LEU A 273 2.16 13.93 -9.50
CA LEU A 273 2.13 13.29 -8.18
C LEU A 273 3.50 13.35 -7.49
N ASN A 274 4.60 13.17 -8.23
CA ASN A 274 5.96 13.28 -7.69
C ASN A 274 6.26 14.68 -7.12
N GLU A 275 5.89 15.74 -7.85
CA GLU A 275 6.04 17.12 -7.37
C GLU A 275 5.24 17.35 -6.08
N MET A 276 4.01 16.84 -6.03
CA MET A 276 3.14 16.97 -4.86
C MET A 276 3.67 16.22 -3.64
N LEU A 277 4.10 14.96 -3.81
CA LEU A 277 4.67 14.14 -2.74
C LEU A 277 5.99 14.72 -2.22
N SER A 278 6.87 15.15 -3.13
CA SER A 278 8.14 15.80 -2.77
C SER A 278 7.91 17.11 -2.01
N SER A 279 6.96 17.94 -2.45
CA SER A 279 6.58 19.16 -1.74
C SER A 279 5.98 18.86 -0.37
N LEU A 280 5.11 17.84 -0.26
CA LEU A 280 4.50 17.42 1.00
C LEU A 280 5.57 16.94 1.98
N LYS A 281 6.50 16.09 1.52
CA LYS A 281 7.64 15.64 2.31
C LYS A 281 8.45 16.80 2.86
N SER A 282 8.79 17.79 2.02
CA SER A 282 9.52 18.98 2.47
C SER A 282 8.77 19.74 3.59
N LYS A 283 7.44 19.87 3.48
CA LYS A 283 6.62 20.51 4.52
C LYS A 283 6.55 19.71 5.82
N VAL A 284 6.49 18.39 5.73
CA VAL A 284 6.51 17.50 6.89
C VAL A 284 7.87 17.60 7.58
N ASP A 285 8.96 17.50 6.83
CA ASP A 285 10.33 17.58 7.35
C ASP A 285 10.63 18.94 8.01
N THR A 286 9.99 20.02 7.54
CA THR A 286 10.12 21.37 8.10
C THR A 286 9.07 21.71 9.16
N GLY A 287 8.12 20.82 9.44
CA GLY A 287 7.10 20.99 10.47
C GLY A 287 6.04 22.07 10.17
N ILE A 288 5.86 22.45 8.90
CA ILE A 288 4.87 23.46 8.46
C ILE A 288 3.66 22.84 7.74
N VAL A 289 3.54 21.51 7.76
CA VAL A 289 2.49 20.77 7.06
C VAL A 289 1.10 21.05 7.66
N GLU A 290 0.10 21.18 6.80
CA GLU A 290 -1.31 21.24 7.17
C GLU A 290 -2.10 20.06 6.58
N ASN A 291 -3.26 19.73 7.16
CA ASN A 291 -4.12 18.66 6.61
C ASN A 291 -4.49 18.88 5.14
N THR A 292 -4.69 20.14 4.75
CA THR A 292 -5.00 20.55 3.38
C THR A 292 -3.87 20.19 2.41
N ASP A 293 -2.63 20.08 2.87
CA ASP A 293 -1.51 19.68 2.00
C ASP A 293 -1.59 18.21 1.60
N PHE A 294 -2.06 17.33 2.49
CA PHE A 294 -2.34 15.94 2.15
C PHE A 294 -3.50 15.83 1.16
N TYR A 295 -4.59 16.55 1.41
CA TYR A 295 -5.80 16.47 0.60
C TYR A 295 -5.62 16.91 -0.84
N LYS A 296 -4.61 17.73 -1.16
CA LYS A 296 -4.25 18.07 -2.53
C LYS A 296 -4.05 16.84 -3.41
N ILE A 297 -3.44 15.77 -2.86
CA ILE A 297 -3.22 14.51 -3.59
C ILE A 297 -4.56 13.88 -3.97
N GLY A 298 -5.49 13.79 -3.02
CA GLY A 298 -6.82 13.29 -3.29
C GLY A 298 -7.63 14.18 -4.25
N GLU A 299 -7.50 15.51 -4.14
CA GLU A 299 -8.13 16.46 -5.08
C GLU A 299 -7.61 16.22 -6.51
N TYR A 300 -6.31 15.95 -6.65
CA TYR A 300 -5.73 15.60 -7.94
C TYR A 300 -6.24 14.26 -8.46
N ALA A 301 -6.38 13.24 -7.62
CA ALA A 301 -6.98 11.97 -8.01
C ALA A 301 -8.44 12.12 -8.47
N GLN A 302 -9.22 12.99 -7.82
CA GLN A 302 -10.56 13.36 -8.28
C GLN A 302 -10.53 14.04 -9.65
N GLN A 303 -9.57 14.94 -9.88
CA GLN A 303 -9.38 15.58 -11.18
C GLN A 303 -9.05 14.55 -12.27
N VAL A 304 -8.13 13.62 -12.00
CA VAL A 304 -7.79 12.52 -12.93
C VAL A 304 -9.03 11.68 -13.25
N ALA A 305 -9.83 11.31 -12.25
CA ALA A 305 -11.08 10.60 -12.48
C ALA A 305 -12.07 11.40 -13.34
N ALA A 306 -12.17 12.71 -13.13
CA ALA A 306 -13.01 13.60 -13.93
C ALA A 306 -12.51 13.72 -15.38
N ASP A 307 -11.20 13.81 -15.59
CA ASP A 307 -10.57 13.87 -16.91
C ASP A 307 -10.77 12.59 -17.73
N LEU A 308 -10.87 11.43 -17.06
CA LEU A 308 -11.26 10.18 -17.69
C LEU A 308 -12.71 10.21 -18.18
N GLY A 309 -13.54 11.09 -17.60
CA GLY A 309 -14.93 11.33 -17.95
C GLY A 309 -15.93 10.95 -16.87
N LEU A 310 -15.49 10.61 -15.65
CA LEU A 310 -16.40 10.36 -14.53
C LEU A 310 -17.02 11.68 -14.06
N ILE A 311 -18.34 11.72 -13.94
CA ILE A 311 -19.08 12.85 -13.38
C ILE A 311 -19.60 12.39 -12.01
N VAL A 312 -19.20 13.09 -10.95
CA VAL A 312 -19.72 12.88 -9.60
C VAL A 312 -20.16 14.21 -9.02
N GLU A 313 -21.44 14.32 -8.65
CA GLU A 313 -22.00 15.52 -8.02
C GLU A 313 -22.69 15.16 -6.70
N PRO A 314 -22.34 15.79 -5.58
CA PRO A 314 -23.08 15.62 -4.32
C PRO A 314 -24.52 16.12 -4.47
N VAL A 315 -25.51 15.29 -4.12
CA VAL A 315 -26.94 15.66 -4.20
C VAL A 315 -27.49 16.05 -2.82
N ASP A 316 -27.19 15.24 -1.80
CA ASP A 316 -27.51 15.50 -0.39
C ASP A 316 -26.45 14.82 0.53
N LYS A 317 -26.70 14.74 1.84
CA LYS A 317 -25.81 14.01 2.75
C LYS A 317 -25.87 12.52 2.40
N ASN A 318 -24.72 11.95 2.02
CA ASN A 318 -24.50 10.56 1.66
C ASN A 318 -25.00 10.11 0.26
N ASN A 319 -25.65 10.95 -0.55
CA ASN A 319 -25.96 10.59 -1.94
C ASN A 319 -25.15 11.41 -2.96
N MET A 320 -24.84 10.76 -4.07
CA MET A 320 -24.13 11.34 -5.20
C MET A 320 -24.86 10.98 -6.49
N PHE A 321 -24.90 11.94 -7.40
CA PHE A 321 -25.13 11.67 -8.81
C PHE A 321 -23.81 11.17 -9.40
N VAL A 322 -23.86 10.02 -10.09
CA VAL A 322 -22.71 9.44 -10.78
C VAL A 322 -23.10 9.19 -12.23
N ASN A 323 -22.28 9.62 -13.18
CA ASN A 323 -22.48 9.35 -14.60
C ASN A 323 -21.16 9.44 -15.38
N LEU A 324 -21.21 9.14 -16.67
CA LEU A 324 -20.14 9.43 -17.62
C LEU A 324 -20.43 10.69 -18.41
N SER A 325 -19.38 11.45 -18.71
CA SER A 325 -19.44 12.58 -19.63
C SER A 325 -19.82 12.13 -21.04
N ARG A 326 -20.49 13.00 -21.79
CA ARG A 326 -20.90 12.69 -23.17
C ARG A 326 -19.70 12.34 -24.05
N SER A 327 -18.55 12.98 -23.84
CA SER A 327 -17.30 12.67 -24.56
C SER A 327 -16.82 11.26 -24.25
N ALA A 328 -16.81 10.84 -22.97
CA ALA A 328 -16.44 9.49 -22.59
C ALA A 328 -17.42 8.45 -23.14
N GLN A 329 -18.74 8.70 -23.07
CA GLN A 329 -19.73 7.81 -23.67
C GLN A 329 -19.53 7.66 -25.18
N THR A 330 -19.26 8.77 -25.88
CA THR A 330 -19.00 8.75 -27.34
C THR A 330 -17.72 7.97 -27.64
N ARG A 331 -16.64 8.17 -26.87
CA ARG A 331 -15.39 7.41 -27.03
C ARG A 331 -15.63 5.91 -26.95
N ILE A 332 -16.44 5.44 -25.99
CA ILE A 332 -16.69 4.01 -25.78
C ILE A 332 -17.66 3.42 -26.81
N LEU A 333 -18.70 4.16 -27.22
CA LEU A 333 -19.70 3.65 -28.16
C LEU A 333 -19.24 3.62 -29.62
N TYR A 334 -18.19 4.38 -29.95
CA TYR A 334 -17.66 4.52 -31.32
C TYR A 334 -16.19 4.12 -31.46
N ALA A 335 -15.58 3.55 -30.43
CA ALA A 335 -14.34 2.77 -30.51
C ALA A 335 -14.67 1.33 -30.95
#